data_AF-A0A935SVD6-F1
#
_entry.id   AF-A0A935SVD6-F1
#
_cell.length_a   1.000
_cell.length_b   1.000
_cell.length_c   1.000
_cell.angle_alpha   90.00
_cell.angle_beta   90.00
_cell.angle_gamma   90.00
#
_symmetry.space_group_name_H-M   'P 1'
#
loop_
_entity.id
_entity.type
_entity.pdbx_description
1 polymer ?
#
loop_
_entity_poly.entity_id
_entity_poly.type
_entity_poly.pdbx_seq_one_letter_code
_entity_poly.pdbx_strand_id
1 'polypeptide(L)'
;MILRSITNQQLAEDPNLLWNNFIDLLAIEDFDVLTAEQRPAHLVFWYESEVENGGHLQYFENWGTERLPETIQALELFGAECQMKILIEAGKQWTSIYRNHPETVEEFVATALEGDLEEFDRQFHKCKISLNSLLEAHLLQFSDNFVQLS
;
A
#
# COMPACT_ATOMS: atom_id res chain seq x y z
N MET A 1 14.10 12.41 10.14
CA MET A 1 13.10 11.36 10.41
C MET A 1 11.85 12.07 10.85
N ILE A 2 10.76 11.86 10.14
CA ILE A 2 9.44 12.43 10.49
C ILE A 2 8.76 11.38 11.36
N LEU A 3 8.23 11.80 12.50
CA LEU A 3 7.51 10.95 13.44
C LEU A 3 6.22 11.66 13.83
N ARG A 4 5.17 10.90 14.11
CA ARG A 4 4.00 11.42 14.81
C ARG A 4 4.24 11.41 16.32
N SER A 5 3.61 12.32 17.05
CA SER A 5 3.79 12.44 18.50
C SER A 5 2.49 12.17 19.22
N ILE A 6 2.52 11.25 20.17
CA ILE A 6 1.41 10.97 21.09
C ILE A 6 1.95 10.90 22.51
N THR A 7 1.13 11.33 23.48
CA THR A 7 1.47 11.20 24.89
C THR A 7 1.07 9.83 25.41
N ASN A 8 1.75 9.35 26.47
CA ASN A 8 1.36 8.14 27.17
C ASN A 8 -0.09 8.21 27.69
N GLN A 9 -0.54 9.39 28.10
CA GLN A 9 -1.93 9.60 28.54
C GLN A 9 -2.92 9.38 27.38
N GLN A 10 -2.67 9.99 26.22
CA GLN A 10 -3.52 9.81 25.04
C GLN A 10 -3.60 8.34 24.62
N LEU A 11 -2.46 7.64 24.60
CA LEU A 11 -2.44 6.23 24.24
C LEU A 11 -3.21 5.35 25.25
N ALA A 12 -3.18 5.71 26.55
CA ALA A 12 -3.96 5.02 27.57
C ALA A 12 -5.46 5.28 27.44
N GLU A 13 -5.86 6.46 26.96
CA GLU A 13 -7.25 6.84 26.73
C GLU A 13 -7.82 6.24 25.43
N ASP A 14 -7.02 6.17 24.37
CA ASP A 14 -7.37 5.55 23.10
C ASP A 14 -6.17 4.79 22.48
N PRO A 15 -6.12 3.46 22.65
CA PRO A 15 -5.08 2.62 22.06
C PRO A 15 -5.00 2.68 20.53
N ASN A 16 -6.10 3.06 19.84
CA ASN A 16 -6.11 3.14 18.38
C ASN A 16 -5.30 4.32 17.85
N LEU A 17 -4.93 5.28 18.71
CA LEU A 17 -4.11 6.43 18.30
C LEU A 17 -2.75 6.00 17.76
N LEU A 18 -2.17 4.90 18.23
CA LEU A 18 -0.92 4.40 17.69
C LEU A 18 -1.08 4.03 16.21
N TRP A 19 -2.10 3.23 15.89
CA TRP A 19 -2.42 2.83 14.52
C TRP A 19 -2.82 4.03 13.65
N ASN A 20 -3.67 4.92 14.15
CA ASN A 20 -4.12 6.09 13.40
C ASN A 20 -2.96 7.02 13.04
N ASN A 21 -2.01 7.23 13.96
CA ASN A 21 -0.82 8.06 13.68
C ASN A 21 0.15 7.37 12.70
N PHE A 22 0.25 6.05 12.75
CA PHE A 22 1.00 5.30 11.74
C PHE A 22 0.39 5.47 10.35
N ILE A 23 -0.92 5.27 10.21
CA ILE A 23 -1.63 5.47 8.93
C ILE A 23 -1.53 6.93 8.46
N ASP A 24 -1.67 7.90 9.36
CA ASP A 24 -1.50 9.33 9.01
C ASP A 24 -0.11 9.62 8.45
N LEU A 25 0.95 9.05 9.03
CA LEU A 25 2.30 9.19 8.49
C LEU A 25 2.42 8.59 7.09
N LEU A 26 1.93 7.36 6.90
CA LEU A 26 2.03 6.67 5.60
C LEU A 26 1.21 7.36 4.52
N ALA A 27 0.04 7.92 4.86
CA ALA A 27 -0.87 8.52 3.90
C ALA A 27 -0.51 9.97 3.54
N ILE A 28 0.12 10.73 4.45
CA ILE A 28 0.35 12.17 4.26
C ILE A 28 1.76 12.48 3.77
N GLU A 29 2.77 11.72 4.19
CA GLU A 29 4.16 12.04 3.86
C GLU A 29 4.56 11.56 2.46
N ASP A 30 5.33 12.40 1.76
CA ASP A 30 5.91 12.04 0.47
C ASP A 30 6.96 10.92 0.62
N PHE A 31 6.96 9.97 -0.31
CA PHE A 31 7.89 8.84 -0.29
C PHE A 31 9.37 9.25 -0.13
N ASP A 32 9.77 10.36 -0.76
CA ASP A 32 11.16 10.81 -0.77
C ASP A 32 11.63 11.35 0.58
N VAL A 33 10.72 11.85 1.43
CA VAL A 33 11.06 12.35 2.78
C VAL A 33 11.08 11.25 3.85
N LEU A 34 10.50 10.08 3.54
CA LEU A 34 10.48 8.92 4.43
C LEU A 34 11.86 8.28 4.58
N THR A 35 12.11 7.69 5.75
CA THR A 35 13.34 6.93 5.99
C THR A 35 13.31 5.54 5.35
N ALA A 36 14.46 4.86 5.32
CA ALA A 36 14.56 3.51 4.78
C ALA A 36 13.67 2.50 5.52
N GLU A 37 13.43 2.73 6.81
CA GLU A 37 12.55 1.92 7.65
C GLU A 37 11.06 2.18 7.37
N GLN A 38 10.71 3.40 6.96
CA GLN A 38 9.30 3.81 6.74
C GLN A 38 8.81 3.51 5.32
N ARG A 39 9.69 3.64 4.32
CA ARG A 39 9.35 3.49 2.90
C ARG A 39 8.67 2.15 2.55
N PRO A 40 9.13 0.99 3.06
CA PRO A 40 8.46 -0.28 2.76
C PRO A 40 7.01 -0.30 3.24
N ALA A 41 6.73 0.20 4.45
CA ALA A 41 5.37 0.28 4.97
C ALA A 41 4.49 1.21 4.13
N HIS A 42 5.02 2.34 3.67
CA HIS A 42 4.30 3.27 2.78
C HIS A 42 3.92 2.62 1.44
N LEU A 43 4.84 1.89 0.81
CA LEU A 43 4.57 1.20 -0.46
C LEU A 43 3.51 0.10 -0.30
N VAL A 44 3.59 -0.69 0.78
CA VAL A 44 2.61 -1.74 1.08
C VAL A 44 1.24 -1.13 1.39
N PHE A 45 1.21 -0.03 2.17
CA PHE A 45 -0.02 0.70 2.50
C PHE A 45 -0.75 1.21 1.26
N TRP A 46 -0.02 1.88 0.36
CA TRP A 46 -0.65 2.41 -0.85
C TRP A 46 -1.04 1.31 -1.83
N TYR A 47 -0.23 0.26 -1.99
CA TYR A 47 -0.63 -0.88 -2.81
C TYR A 47 -1.93 -1.53 -2.31
N GLU A 48 -2.05 -1.81 -1.00
CA GLU A 48 -3.29 -2.31 -0.41
C GLU A 48 -4.46 -1.34 -0.64
N SER A 49 -4.25 -0.06 -0.34
CA SER A 49 -5.30 0.96 -0.42
C SER A 49 -5.85 1.12 -1.83
N GLU A 50 -5.01 1.12 -2.86
CA GLU A 50 -5.46 1.25 -4.24
C GLU A 50 -6.20 0.00 -4.72
N VAL A 51 -5.67 -1.20 -4.42
CA VAL A 51 -6.29 -2.47 -4.85
C VAL A 51 -7.63 -2.69 -4.17
N GLU A 52 -7.75 -2.41 -2.88
CA GLU A 52 -9.03 -2.53 -2.15
C GLU A 52 -10.07 -1.50 -2.62
N ASN A 53 -9.66 -0.35 -3.16
CA ASN A 53 -10.57 0.69 -3.62
C ASN A 53 -11.01 0.51 -5.08
N GLY A 54 -10.07 0.22 -5.99
CA GLY A 54 -10.33 0.18 -7.43
C GLY A 54 -9.51 -0.87 -8.19
N GLY A 55 -8.96 -1.85 -7.47
CA GLY A 55 -8.19 -2.94 -8.05
C GLY A 55 -6.80 -2.52 -8.56
N HIS A 56 -6.12 -3.46 -9.20
CA HIS A 56 -4.79 -3.23 -9.77
C HIS A 56 -4.81 -2.18 -10.88
N LEU A 57 -5.96 -1.98 -11.56
CA LEU A 57 -6.10 -0.89 -12.52
C LEU A 57 -5.88 0.46 -11.83
N GLN A 58 -6.57 0.72 -10.71
CA GLN A 58 -6.40 1.96 -9.96
C GLN A 58 -4.97 2.13 -9.45
N TYR A 59 -4.36 1.05 -8.95
CA TYR A 59 -2.96 1.09 -8.52
C TYR A 59 -2.02 1.55 -9.64
N PHE A 60 -2.09 0.95 -10.83
CA PHE A 60 -1.18 1.31 -11.92
C PHE A 60 -1.49 2.68 -12.54
N GLU A 61 -2.75 3.10 -12.60
CA GLU A 61 -3.10 4.44 -13.10
C GLU A 61 -2.62 5.54 -12.15
N ASN A 62 -2.73 5.34 -10.83
CA ASN A 62 -2.35 6.34 -9.84
C ASN A 62 -0.84 6.36 -9.56
N TRP A 63 -0.21 5.18 -9.49
CA TRP A 63 1.19 5.04 -9.06
C TRP A 63 2.17 4.70 -10.18
N GLY A 64 1.65 4.37 -11.37
CA GLY A 64 2.47 3.94 -12.50
C GLY A 64 3.25 2.66 -12.20
N THR A 65 4.42 2.53 -12.83
CA THR A 65 5.31 1.36 -12.66
C THR A 65 6.71 1.73 -12.17
N GLU A 66 6.98 3.01 -11.92
CA GLU A 66 8.32 3.50 -11.56
C GLU A 66 8.84 2.82 -10.29
N ARG A 67 7.96 2.60 -9.30
CA ARG A 67 8.27 1.96 -7.99
C ARG A 67 7.76 0.53 -7.87
N LEU A 68 7.43 -0.10 -8.99
CA LEU A 68 6.95 -1.48 -8.99
C LEU A 68 8.01 -2.44 -8.38
N PRO A 69 9.31 -2.36 -8.73
CA PRO A 69 10.34 -3.22 -8.11
C PRO A 69 10.48 -3.00 -6.60
N GLU A 70 10.41 -1.76 -6.12
CA GLU A 70 10.48 -1.44 -4.69
C GLU A 70 9.24 -1.93 -3.94
N THR A 71 8.04 -1.82 -4.54
CA THR A 71 6.81 -2.35 -3.93
C THR A 71 6.87 -3.87 -3.82
N ILE A 72 7.37 -4.57 -4.85
CA ILE A 72 7.57 -6.03 -4.80
C ILE A 72 8.54 -6.43 -3.69
N GLN A 73 9.67 -5.71 -3.55
CA GLN A 73 10.63 -5.96 -2.46
C GLN A 73 10.04 -5.65 -1.09
N ALA A 74 9.21 -4.61 -0.96
CA ALA A 74 8.51 -4.31 0.27
C ALA A 74 7.53 -5.43 0.65
N LEU A 75 6.77 -5.98 -0.31
CA LEU A 75 5.90 -7.13 -0.07
C LEU A 75 6.69 -8.37 0.38
N GLU A 76 7.87 -8.63 -0.23
CA GLU A 76 8.77 -9.69 0.20
C GLU A 76 9.24 -9.49 1.66
N LEU A 77 9.66 -8.27 2.00
CA LEU A 77 10.11 -7.90 3.35
C LEU A 77 9.01 -8.13 4.41
N PHE A 78 7.75 -7.90 4.05
CA PHE A 78 6.59 -8.13 4.91
C PHE A 78 6.13 -9.60 4.92
N GLY A 79 6.75 -10.48 4.14
CA GLY A 79 6.34 -11.89 4.01
C GLY A 79 5.02 -12.07 3.25
N ALA A 80 4.60 -11.07 2.47
CA ALA A 80 3.35 -11.05 1.71
C ALA A 80 3.48 -11.79 0.36
N GLU A 81 3.93 -13.06 0.38
CA GLU A 81 4.27 -13.80 -0.84
C GLU A 81 3.12 -13.94 -1.84
N CYS A 82 1.88 -14.03 -1.37
CA CYS A 82 0.69 -14.18 -2.21
C CYS A 82 0.49 -12.92 -3.05
N GLN A 83 0.39 -11.77 -2.39
CA GLN A 83 0.26 -10.46 -2.99
C GLN A 83 1.46 -10.10 -3.87
N MET A 84 2.68 -10.42 -3.43
CA MET A 84 3.89 -10.21 -4.21
C MET A 84 3.83 -10.91 -5.57
N LYS A 85 3.43 -12.19 -5.61
CA LYS A 85 3.30 -12.95 -6.87
C LYS A 85 2.23 -12.35 -7.78
N ILE A 86 1.12 -11.92 -7.21
CA ILE A 86 0.04 -11.26 -7.96
C ILE A 86 0.54 -9.96 -8.59
N LEU A 87 1.18 -9.09 -7.81
CA LEU A 87 1.70 -7.82 -8.30
C LEU A 87 2.77 -7.99 -9.41
N ILE A 88 3.63 -9.01 -9.29
CA ILE A 88 4.61 -9.36 -10.33
C ILE A 88 3.89 -9.68 -11.65
N GLU A 89 2.88 -10.55 -11.63
CA GLU A 89 2.19 -10.96 -12.86
C GLU A 89 1.29 -9.84 -13.41
N ALA A 90 0.58 -9.13 -12.55
CA ALA A 90 -0.21 -7.97 -12.93
C ALA A 90 0.67 -6.88 -13.57
N GLY A 91 1.86 -6.62 -13.01
CA GLY A 91 2.81 -5.65 -13.57
C GLY A 91 3.39 -6.08 -14.92
N LYS A 92 3.62 -7.37 -15.14
CA LYS A 92 3.99 -7.90 -16.48
C LYS A 92 2.88 -7.68 -17.49
N GLN A 93 1.63 -7.97 -17.12
CA GLN A 93 0.50 -7.75 -18.02
C GLN A 93 0.28 -6.25 -18.29
N TRP A 94 0.42 -5.41 -17.27
CA TRP A 94 0.36 -3.96 -17.41
C TRP A 94 1.44 -3.43 -18.36
N THR A 95 2.67 -3.88 -18.24
CA THR A 95 3.75 -3.38 -19.10
C THR A 95 3.78 -3.99 -20.51
N SER A 96 2.99 -5.05 -20.77
CA SER A 96 3.01 -5.78 -22.04
C SER A 96 2.25 -5.10 -23.19
N ILE A 97 1.34 -4.17 -22.87
CA ILE A 97 0.53 -3.46 -23.86
C ILE A 97 0.55 -1.96 -23.57
N TYR A 98 0.53 -1.17 -24.64
CA TYR A 98 0.30 0.26 -24.53
C TYR A 98 -1.16 0.50 -24.13
N ARG A 99 -1.39 1.36 -23.13
CA ARG A 99 -2.70 1.83 -22.70
C ARG A 99 -2.74 3.35 -22.78
N ASN A 100 -3.92 3.89 -23.09
CA ASN A 100 -4.16 5.32 -22.91
C ASN A 100 -4.57 5.55 -21.46
N HIS A 101 -4.02 6.59 -20.85
CA HIS A 101 -4.45 7.03 -19.54
C HIS A 101 -5.90 7.56 -19.63
N PRO A 102 -6.81 7.14 -18.75
CA PRO A 102 -8.14 7.72 -18.66
C PRO A 102 -8.06 9.13 -18.06
N GLU A 103 -8.60 10.12 -18.75
CA GLU A 103 -8.61 11.53 -18.32
C GLU A 103 -9.87 11.87 -17.52
N THR A 104 -10.86 10.97 -17.49
CA THR A 104 -12.15 11.15 -16.81
C THR A 104 -12.55 9.90 -16.02
N VAL A 105 -13.45 10.08 -15.06
CA VAL A 105 -14.01 8.97 -14.26
C VAL A 105 -14.78 8.00 -15.17
N GLU A 106 -15.50 8.51 -16.16
CA GLU A 106 -16.24 7.69 -17.12
C GLU A 106 -15.32 6.81 -17.98
N GLU A 107 -14.19 7.36 -18.42
CA GLU A 107 -13.16 6.60 -19.15
C GLU A 107 -12.53 5.53 -18.24
N PHE A 108 -12.21 5.88 -16.99
CA PHE A 108 -11.70 4.90 -16.03
C PHE A 108 -12.68 3.74 -15.80
N VAL A 109 -13.97 4.04 -15.59
CA VAL A 109 -15.01 3.02 -15.42
C VAL A 109 -15.16 2.17 -16.67
N ALA A 110 -15.09 2.76 -17.86
CA ALA A 110 -15.15 2.01 -19.12
C ALA A 110 -13.97 1.03 -19.23
N THR A 111 -12.75 1.46 -18.91
CA THR A 111 -11.56 0.60 -18.89
C THR A 111 -11.66 -0.49 -17.83
N ALA A 112 -12.16 -0.16 -16.62
CA ALA A 112 -12.37 -1.15 -15.56
C ALA A 112 -13.34 -2.27 -15.99
N LEU A 113 -14.38 -1.93 -16.74
CA LEU A 113 -15.37 -2.89 -17.26
C LEU A 113 -14.82 -3.82 -18.35
N GLU A 114 -13.66 -3.52 -18.96
CA GLU A 114 -12.97 -4.45 -19.86
C GLU A 114 -12.38 -5.64 -19.09
N GLY A 115 -12.15 -5.49 -17.78
CA GLY A 115 -11.79 -6.59 -16.88
C GLY A 115 -10.38 -7.14 -17.05
N ASP A 116 -9.47 -6.39 -17.68
CA ASP A 116 -8.10 -6.83 -18.01
C ASP A 116 -7.34 -7.37 -16.79
N LEU A 117 -7.50 -6.72 -15.62
CA LEU A 117 -6.81 -7.08 -14.38
C LEU A 117 -7.71 -7.76 -13.32
N GLU A 118 -8.98 -8.01 -13.64
CA GLU A 118 -9.98 -8.46 -12.67
C GLU A 118 -9.61 -9.81 -12.01
N GLU A 119 -8.92 -10.69 -12.74
CA GLU A 119 -8.46 -11.95 -12.17
C GLU A 119 -7.40 -11.75 -11.09
N PHE A 120 -6.53 -10.74 -11.20
CA PHE A 120 -5.54 -10.43 -10.16
C PHE A 120 -6.22 -9.86 -8.93
N ASP A 121 -7.23 -9.01 -9.09
CA ASP A 121 -8.04 -8.49 -7.98
C ASP A 121 -8.73 -9.64 -7.22
N ARG A 122 -9.36 -10.56 -7.97
CA ARG A 122 -9.96 -11.77 -7.37
C ARG A 122 -8.94 -12.64 -6.64
N GLN A 123 -7.72 -12.75 -7.14
CA GLN A 123 -6.66 -13.52 -6.47
C GLN A 123 -6.17 -12.80 -5.22
N PHE A 124 -6.08 -11.47 -5.25
CA PHE A 124 -5.66 -10.66 -4.10
C PHE A 124 -6.60 -10.87 -2.92
N HIS A 125 -7.91 -10.79 -3.14
CA HIS A 125 -8.91 -11.05 -2.08
C HIS A 125 -8.96 -12.50 -1.59
N LYS A 126 -8.29 -13.45 -2.28
CA LYS A 126 -8.14 -14.84 -1.82
C LYS A 126 -6.88 -15.06 -0.98
N CYS A 127 -5.99 -14.08 -0.89
CA CYS A 127 -4.81 -14.17 -0.03
C CYS A 127 -5.25 -14.30 1.44
N LYS A 128 -4.66 -15.27 2.16
CA LYS A 128 -5.09 -15.60 3.53
C LYS A 128 -4.67 -14.56 4.57
N ILE A 129 -3.53 -13.90 4.35
CA ILE A 129 -2.96 -12.88 5.23
C ILE A 129 -3.22 -11.55 4.54
N SER A 130 -3.85 -10.60 5.23
CA SER A 130 -4.05 -9.24 4.70
C SER A 130 -2.78 -8.40 4.89
N LEU A 131 -2.54 -7.44 3.99
CA LEU A 131 -1.40 -6.53 4.13
C LEU A 131 -1.58 -5.64 5.36
N ASN A 132 -2.83 -5.28 5.69
CA ASN A 132 -3.19 -4.54 6.89
C ASN A 132 -2.69 -5.23 8.18
N SER A 133 -2.88 -6.55 8.28
CA SER A 133 -2.40 -7.32 9.45
C SER A 133 -0.86 -7.37 9.54
N LEU A 134 -0.18 -7.37 8.40
CA LEU A 134 1.28 -7.32 8.35
C LEU A 134 1.81 -5.93 8.70
N LEU A 135 1.11 -4.87 8.27
CA LEU A 135 1.37 -3.49 8.64
C LEU A 135 1.19 -3.26 10.16
N GLU A 136 0.13 -3.81 10.76
CA GLU A 136 -0.09 -3.77 12.20
C GLU A 136 1.04 -4.48 12.96
N ALA A 137 1.41 -5.69 12.54
CA ALA A 137 2.53 -6.42 13.14
C ALA A 137 3.86 -5.65 13.01
N HIS A 138 4.10 -5.01 11.87
CA HIS A 138 5.28 -4.19 11.63
C HIS A 138 5.32 -2.97 12.58
N LEU A 139 4.20 -2.26 12.73
CA LEU A 139 4.10 -1.13 13.66
C LEU A 139 4.39 -1.56 15.10
N LEU A 140 3.84 -2.70 15.55
CA LEU A 140 4.07 -3.21 16.90
C LEU A 140 5.55 -3.56 17.15
N GLN A 141 6.25 -4.03 16.13
CA GLN A 141 7.66 -4.38 16.25
C GLN A 141 8.60 -3.16 16.18
N PHE A 142 8.21 -2.12 15.44
CA PHE A 142 9.08 -1.00 15.08
C PHE A 142 8.45 0.37 15.35
N SER A 143 7.61 0.48 16.38
CA SER A 143 6.82 1.69 16.68
C SER A 143 7.64 2.97 16.73
N ASP A 144 8.86 2.89 17.27
CA ASP A 144 9.76 4.04 17.47
C ASP A 144 10.22 4.67 16.14
N ASN A 145 10.07 3.96 15.01
CA ASN A 145 10.36 4.49 13.68
C ASN A 145 9.19 5.32 13.09
N PHE A 146 8.02 5.31 13.72
CA PHE A 146 6.81 5.96 13.20
C PHE A 146 6.20 6.94 14.19
N VAL A 147 6.23 6.59 15.48
CA VAL A 147 5.53 7.31 16.53
C VAL A 147 6.45 7.51 17.72
N GLN A 148 6.56 8.77 18.16
CA GLN A 148 7.25 9.17 19.36
C GLN A 148 6.28 9.24 20.54
N LEU A 149 6.57 8.49 21.60
CA LEU A 149 5.85 8.56 22.88
C LEU A 149 6.48 9.62 23.79
N SER A 150 5.62 10.45 24.39
CA SER A 150 6.00 11.53 25.32
C SER A 150 5.26 11.50 26.65
#